data_AF-U3TSY9-F1
#
_entry.id   AF-U3TSY9-F1
#
_cell.length_a   1.000
_cell.length_b   1.000
_cell.length_c   1.000
_cell.angle_alpha   90.00
_cell.angle_beta   90.00
_cell.angle_gamma   90.00
#
_symmetry.space_group_name_H-M   'P 1'
#
loop_
_entity.id
_entity.type
_entity.pdbx_description
1 polymer ?
#
loop_
_entity_poly.entity_id
_entity_poly.type
_entity_poly.pdbx_seq_one_letter_code
_entity_poly.pdbx_strand_id
1 'polypeptide(L)'
;MDPNTNASAFAYNVPGGSKTLAWRVGREIPELSAQMRTSAGESDASQRRALYTALQQRVQQDSPFVVMLQGAQQVAVRNNVSHVQQGIGVSLLFFDAVEKR
;
A
#
# COMPACT_ATOMS: atom_id res chain seq x y z
N MET A 1 2.29 -4.76 8.06
CA MET A 1 2.42 -3.83 6.91
C MET A 1 2.12 -2.43 7.42
N ASP A 2 2.98 -1.46 7.14
CA ASP A 2 2.79 -0.06 7.52
C ASP A 2 1.82 0.63 6.52
N PRO A 3 0.74 1.28 6.97
CA PRO A 3 -0.19 2.00 6.08
C PRO A 3 0.49 3.08 5.22
N ASN A 4 1.61 3.65 5.69
CA ASN A 4 2.32 4.71 4.99
C ASN A 4 2.79 4.29 3.59
N THR A 5 3.29 3.05 3.44
CA THR A 5 3.81 2.55 2.16
C THR A 5 2.73 2.55 1.07
N ASN A 6 1.50 2.12 1.40
CA ASN A 6 0.41 2.11 0.42
C ASN A 6 -0.16 3.51 0.21
N ALA A 7 -0.42 4.28 1.27
CA ALA A 7 -1.04 5.59 1.14
C ALA A 7 -0.14 6.60 0.38
N SER A 8 1.18 6.56 0.59
CA SER A 8 2.13 7.45 -0.11
C SER A 8 2.10 7.27 -1.63
N ALA A 9 1.82 6.06 -2.14
CA ALA A 9 1.73 5.82 -3.58
C ALA A 9 0.65 6.70 -4.25
N PHE A 10 -0.47 6.94 -3.58
CA PHE A 10 -1.64 7.65 -4.13
C PHE A 10 -1.76 9.10 -3.65
N ALA A 11 -1.17 9.45 -2.51
CA ALA A 11 -1.40 10.73 -1.83
C ALA A 11 -0.18 11.63 -1.71
N TYR A 12 1.02 11.19 -2.14
CA TYR A 12 2.25 11.95 -1.97
C TYR A 12 2.85 12.39 -3.31
N ASN A 13 2.92 13.70 -3.54
CA ASN A 13 3.63 14.29 -4.67
C ASN A 13 4.22 15.66 -4.25
N VAL A 14 5.54 15.75 -4.23
CA VAL A 14 6.28 16.98 -3.90
C VAL A 14 7.37 17.23 -4.93
N PRO A 15 7.78 18.49 -5.16
CA PRO A 15 8.88 18.81 -6.07
C PRO A 15 10.16 18.06 -5.70
N GLY A 16 10.81 17.42 -6.69
CA GLY A 16 12.01 16.61 -6.48
C GLY A 16 11.79 15.32 -5.68
N GLY A 17 10.54 14.95 -5.39
CA GLY A 17 10.19 13.77 -4.61
C GLY A 17 10.20 12.46 -5.41
N SER A 18 9.77 11.39 -4.75
CA SER A 18 9.65 10.05 -5.33
C SER A 18 8.61 10.00 -6.46
N LYS A 19 8.82 9.12 -7.45
CA LYS A 19 7.92 8.92 -8.60
C LYS A 19 6.72 8.03 -8.27
N THR A 20 5.86 8.49 -7.37
CA THR A 20 4.62 7.83 -6.93
C THR A 20 3.55 7.77 -8.04
N LEU A 21 2.41 7.11 -7.81
CA LEU A 21 1.29 7.16 -8.75
C LEU A 21 0.70 8.58 -8.85
N ALA A 22 0.63 9.30 -7.72
CA ALA A 22 0.22 10.71 -7.70
C ALA A 22 1.12 11.59 -8.59
N TRP A 23 2.45 11.37 -8.56
CA TRP A 23 3.40 12.02 -9.46
C TRP A 23 3.15 11.64 -10.93
N ARG A 24 2.94 10.34 -11.21
CA ARG A 24 2.74 9.85 -12.60
C ARG A 24 1.53 10.46 -13.28
N VAL A 25 0.47 10.74 -12.53
CA VAL A 25 -0.75 11.38 -13.07
C VAL A 25 -0.69 12.91 -13.01
N GLY A 26 0.46 13.50 -12.65
CA GLY A 26 0.67 14.95 -12.65
C GLY A 26 -0.18 15.70 -11.61
N ARG A 27 -0.63 15.04 -10.54
CA ARG A 27 -1.55 15.65 -9.59
C ARG A 27 -0.80 16.49 -8.56
N GLU A 28 -1.06 17.79 -8.51
CA GLU A 28 -0.57 18.66 -7.45
C GLU A 28 -1.47 18.55 -6.21
N ILE A 29 -0.90 18.11 -5.09
CA ILE A 29 -1.62 17.86 -3.83
C ILE A 29 -0.79 18.23 -2.61
N PRO A 30 -0.44 19.51 -2.43
CA PRO A 30 0.43 19.94 -1.33
C PRO A 30 -0.16 19.63 0.05
N GLU A 31 -1.47 19.83 0.25
CA GLU A 31 -2.14 19.59 1.53
C GLU A 31 -2.15 18.10 1.91
N LEU A 32 -2.58 17.23 0.99
CA LEU A 32 -2.56 15.77 1.19
C LEU A 32 -1.13 15.26 1.40
N SER A 33 -0.15 15.81 0.68
CA SER A 33 1.26 15.44 0.86
C SER A 33 1.80 15.85 2.23
N ALA A 34 1.37 17.01 2.77
CA ALA A 34 1.70 17.44 4.12
C ALA A 34 1.01 16.56 5.18
N GLN A 35 -0.30 16.30 5.04
CA GLN A 35 -1.05 15.40 5.92
C GLN A 35 -0.45 14.00 5.96
N MET A 36 0.04 13.50 4.82
CA MET A 36 0.75 12.22 4.73
C MET A 36 2.01 12.21 5.61
N ARG A 37 2.83 13.27 5.55
CA ARG A 37 4.04 13.38 6.38
C ARG A 37 3.71 13.47 7.86
N THR A 38 2.67 14.23 8.23
CA THR A 38 2.18 14.30 9.61
C THR A 38 1.71 12.93 10.10
N SER A 39 0.93 12.21 9.29
CA SER A 39 0.43 10.87 9.63
C SER A 39 1.56 9.86 9.82
N ALA A 40 2.63 9.96 9.03
CA ALA A 40 3.81 9.10 9.16
C ALA A 40 4.62 9.39 10.43
N GLY A 41 4.62 10.64 10.91
CA GLY A 41 5.30 11.05 12.14
C GLY A 41 4.49 10.83 13.43
N GLU A 42 3.21 10.50 13.33
CA GLU A 42 2.35 10.31 14.51
C GLU A 42 2.72 9.03 15.27
N SER A 43 2.97 9.16 16.56
CA SER A 43 3.39 8.06 17.43
C SER A 43 2.20 7.33 18.03
N ASP A 44 1.12 8.04 18.39
CA ASP A 44 -0.08 7.43 18.92
C ASP A 44 -0.81 6.60 17.85
N ALA A 45 -1.08 5.33 18.15
CA ALA A 45 -1.64 4.41 17.16
C ALA A 45 -3.09 4.76 16.79
N SER A 46 -3.88 5.28 17.73
CA SER A 46 -5.29 5.61 17.50
C SER A 46 -5.42 6.87 16.65
N GLN A 47 -4.61 7.89 16.96
CA GLN A 47 -4.52 9.13 16.22
C GLN A 47 -3.95 8.89 14.82
N ARG A 48 -2.88 8.11 14.70
CA ARG A 48 -2.31 7.73 13.41
C ARG A 48 -3.34 7.03 12.52
N ARG A 49 -4.14 6.11 13.09
CA ARG A 49 -5.23 5.44 12.36
C ARG A 49 -6.30 6.42 11.89
N ALA A 50 -6.72 7.35 12.74
CA ALA A 50 -7.70 8.36 12.36
C ALA A 50 -7.18 9.27 11.23
N LEU A 51 -5.93 9.73 11.32
CA LEU A 51 -5.29 10.54 10.28
C LEU A 51 -5.23 9.80 8.93
N TYR A 52 -4.78 8.55 8.92
CA TYR A 52 -4.74 7.75 7.69
C TYR A 52 -6.12 7.44 7.13
N THR A 53 -7.14 7.25 7.99
CA THR A 53 -8.51 7.01 7.55
C THR A 53 -9.05 8.23 6.80
N ALA A 54 -8.90 9.43 7.39
CA ALA A 54 -9.32 10.67 6.76
C ALA A 54 -8.58 10.93 5.43
N LEU A 55 -7.27 10.70 5.40
CA LEU A 55 -6.47 10.85 4.19
C LEU A 55 -6.93 9.89 3.09
N GLN A 56 -7.17 8.61 3.41
CA GLN A 56 -7.63 7.62 2.44
C GLN A 56 -9.04 7.92 1.93
N GLN A 57 -9.95 8.39 2.79
CA GLN A 57 -11.28 8.83 2.38
C GLN A 57 -11.20 10.00 1.40
N ARG A 58 -10.32 10.96 1.64
CA ARG A 58 -10.12 12.08 0.71
C ARG A 58 -9.59 11.61 -0.63
N VAL A 59 -8.62 10.70 -0.65
CA VAL A 59 -8.14 10.10 -1.91
C VAL A 59 -9.26 9.34 -2.63
N GLN A 60 -10.10 8.60 -1.91
CA GLN A 60 -11.21 7.87 -2.53
C GLN A 60 -12.25 8.80 -3.16
N GLN A 61 -12.56 9.93 -2.53
CA GLN A 61 -13.59 10.87 -2.97
C GLN A 61 -13.08 11.88 -4.01
N ASP A 62 -11.80 12.24 -3.92
CA ASP A 62 -11.17 13.30 -4.69
C ASP A 62 -9.80 12.82 -5.16
N SER A 63 -9.80 11.90 -6.12
CA SER A 63 -8.61 11.54 -6.89
C SER A 63 -9.00 11.10 -8.30
N PRO A 64 -8.06 11.09 -9.25
CA PRO A 64 -8.30 10.57 -10.59
C PRO A 64 -8.28 9.03 -10.64
N PHE A 65 -8.22 8.34 -9.50
CA PHE A 65 -8.13 6.89 -9.44
C PHE A 65 -9.50 6.24 -9.29
N VAL A 66 -9.78 5.26 -10.15
CA VAL A 66 -10.93 4.37 -9.99
C VAL A 66 -10.42 3.03 -9.48
N VAL A 67 -10.63 2.75 -8.19
CA VAL A 67 -10.23 1.48 -7.56
C VAL A 67 -11.34 0.45 -7.79
N MET A 68 -11.01 -0.65 -8.46
CA MET A 68 -11.99 -1.68 -8.84
C MET A 68 -11.79 -3.01 -8.11
N LEU A 69 -10.59 -3.58 -8.19
CA LEU A 69 -10.29 -4.92 -7.72
C LEU A 69 -9.03 -4.92 -6.86
N GLN A 70 -8.98 -5.83 -5.91
CA GLN A 70 -7.75 -6.19 -5.22
C GLN A 70 -7.06 -7.31 -6.00
N GLY A 71 -5.80 -7.10 -6.38
CA GLY A 71 -5.01 -8.14 -7.03
C GLY A 71 -4.88 -9.37 -6.13
N ALA A 72 -5.15 -10.55 -6.68
CA ALA A 72 -4.96 -11.83 -6.02
C ALA A 72 -3.83 -12.60 -6.73
N GLN A 73 -2.84 -13.04 -5.96
CA GLN A 73 -1.79 -13.92 -6.48
C GLN A 73 -2.23 -15.37 -6.31
N GLN A 74 -2.73 -15.96 -7.39
CA GLN A 74 -3.06 -17.38 -7.42
C GLN A 74 -1.80 -18.19 -7.69
N VAL A 75 -1.53 -19.18 -6.83
CA VAL A 75 -0.36 -20.05 -6.93
C VAL A 75 -0.84 -21.49 -7.07
N ALA A 76 -0.46 -22.12 -8.19
CA ALA A 76 -0.67 -23.55 -8.40
C ALA A 76 0.60 -24.32 -8.03
N VAL A 77 0.45 -25.42 -7.28
CA VAL A 77 1.55 -26.30 -6.90
C VAL A 77 1.22 -27.75 -7.24
N ARG A 78 2.25 -28.59 -7.39
CA ARG A 78 2.06 -30.02 -7.62
C ARG A 78 1.42 -30.66 -6.38
N ASN A 79 0.66 -31.73 -6.61
CA ASN A 79 -0.05 -32.47 -5.55
C ASN A 79 0.87 -33.06 -4.46
N ASN A 80 2.15 -33.27 -4.76
CA ASN A 80 3.15 -33.77 -3.80
C ASN A 80 3.94 -32.67 -3.08
N VAL A 81 3.56 -31.40 -3.26
CA VAL A 81 4.15 -30.24 -2.59
C VAL A 81 3.19 -29.75 -1.51
N SER A 82 3.71 -29.55 -0.30
CA SER A 82 2.93 -29.14 0.87
C SER A 82 3.60 -27.98 1.63
N HIS A 83 2.88 -27.41 2.60
CA HIS A 83 3.35 -26.29 3.43
C HIS A 83 3.70 -25.01 2.63
N VAL A 84 3.06 -24.85 1.47
CA VAL A 84 3.21 -23.66 0.62
C VAL A 84 2.47 -22.49 1.25
N GLN A 85 3.21 -21.49 1.70
CA GLN A 85 2.66 -20.28 2.31
C GLN A 85 2.91 -19.07 1.41
N GLN A 86 1.83 -18.35 1.09
CA GLN A 86 1.88 -17.08 0.36
C GLN A 86 1.55 -15.95 1.33
N GLY A 87 2.51 -15.05 1.56
CA GLY A 87 2.27 -13.84 2.34
C GLY A 87 1.34 -12.87 1.61
N ILE A 88 0.70 -11.97 2.38
CA ILE A 88 -0.14 -10.87 1.87
C ILE A 88 0.65 -9.73 1.21
N GLY A 89 1.98 -9.79 1.24
CA GLY A 89 2.87 -8.84 0.59
C GLY A 89 3.26 -9.27 -0.82
N VAL A 90 3.95 -8.38 -1.54
CA VAL A 90 4.63 -8.69 -2.81
C VAL A 90 5.91 -9.49 -2.54
N SER A 91 5.75 -10.74 -2.12
CA SER A 91 6.87 -11.66 -1.90
C SER A 91 6.60 -13.01 -2.57
N LEU A 92 7.69 -13.70 -2.88
CA LEU A 92 7.65 -15.12 -3.22
C LEU A 92 7.13 -15.93 -2.03
N LEU A 93 6.83 -17.21 -2.31
CA LEU A 93 6.48 -18.18 -1.28
C LEU A 93 7.59 -18.29 -0.21
N PHE A 94 7.20 -18.65 1.01
CA PHE A 94 8.14 -19.06 2.05
C PHE A 94 8.74 -20.42 1.69
N PHE A 95 9.79 -20.42 0.84
CA PHE A 95 10.40 -21.65 0.31
C PHE A 95 11.05 -22.52 1.38
N ASP A 96 11.48 -21.93 2.48
CA ASP A 96 12.03 -22.62 3.65
C ASP A 96 10.99 -23.52 4.34
N ALA A 97 9.72 -23.15 4.26
CA ALA A 97 8.62 -23.94 4.79
C ALA A 97 8.12 -25.03 3.81
N VAL A 98 8.58 -25.05 2.56
CA VAL A 98 8.04 -25.95 1.53
C VAL A 98 8.59 -27.36 1.67
N GLU A 99 7.70 -28.34 1.66
CA GLU A 99 8.05 -29.76 1.69
C GLU A 99 7.62 -30.48 0.42
N LYS A 100 8.40 -31.49 0.01
CA LYS A 100 8.09 -32.38 -1.11
C LYS A 100 8.11 -33.83 -0.63
N ARG A 101 7.03 -34.56 -0.90
CA ARG A 101 6.97 -36.03 -0.74
C ARG A 101 7.30 -36.74 -2.04
#